data_AF-A0A5D0H8Q2-F1
#
_entry.id   AF-A0A5D0H8Q2-F1
#
_cell.length_a   1.000
_cell.length_b   1.000
_cell.length_c   1.000
_cell.angle_alpha   90.00
_cell.angle_beta   90.00
_cell.angle_gamma   90.00
#
_symmetry.space_group_name_H-M   'P 1'
#
loop_
_entity.id
_entity.type
_entity.pdbx_description
1 polymer ?
#
loop_
_entity_poly.entity_id
_entity_poly.type
_entity_poly.pdbx_seq_one_letter_code
_entity_poly.pdbx_strand_id
1 'polypeptide(L)' 'MSKKLTSRAEDYSKWYNELVVKADLAENSAVRGCMVIKPYGYAIWEKMQAELDRMFKETGHQNAYFP' A
#
# COMPACT_ATOMS: atom_id res chain seq x y z
N MET A 1 8.99 -6.03 -25.06
CA MET A 1 10.23 -6.13 -24.27
C MET A 1 9.88 -5.95 -22.80
N SER A 2 9.80 -7.03 -22.02
CA SER A 2 9.57 -6.94 -20.57
C SER A 2 10.67 -6.06 -19.95
N LYS A 3 10.31 -4.91 -19.38
CA LYS A 3 11.26 -4.07 -18.64
C LYS A 3 11.67 -4.84 -17.39
N LYS A 4 12.83 -5.52 -17.47
CA LYS A 4 13.48 -6.25 -16.38
C LYS A 4 13.44 -5.38 -15.12
N LEU A 5 12.82 -5.89 -14.05
CA LEU A 5 12.86 -5.26 -12.74
C LEU A 5 14.30 -5.33 -12.21
N THR A 6 14.73 -4.29 -11.49
CA THR A 6 15.96 -4.34 -10.70
C THR A 6 15.89 -5.54 -9.75
N SER A 7 16.98 -6.28 -9.56
CA SER A 7 16.92 -7.43 -8.65
C SER A 7 16.85 -6.95 -7.21
N ARG A 8 16.03 -7.61 -6.38
CA ARG A 8 15.86 -7.26 -4.96
C ARG A 8 17.18 -7.26 -4.19
N ALA A 9 18.12 -8.13 -4.55
CA ALA A 9 19.41 -8.28 -3.88
C ALA A 9 20.45 -7.22 -4.30
N GLU A 10 20.31 -6.64 -5.49
CA GLU A 10 21.20 -5.61 -6.02
C GLU A 10 20.84 -4.23 -5.49
N ASP A 11 19.56 -3.87 -5.55
CA ASP A 11 19.06 -2.59 -5.05
C ASP A 11 17.59 -2.74 -4.62
N TYR A 12 17.40 -2.95 -3.33
CA TYR A 12 16.09 -3.16 -2.73
C TYR A 12 15.19 -1.93 -2.88
N SER A 13 15.75 -0.74 -2.67
CA SER A 13 15.01 0.53 -2.70
C SER A 13 14.44 0.78 -4.09
N LYS A 14 15.26 0.61 -5.13
CA LYS A 14 14.81 0.75 -6.52
C LYS A 14 13.83 -0.35 -6.91
N TRP A 15 14.12 -1.60 -6.57
CA TRP A 15 13.22 -2.73 -6.82
C TRP A 15 11.82 -2.49 -6.24
N TYR A 16 11.73 -2.03 -4.98
CA TYR A 16 10.47 -1.79 -4.30
C TYR A 16 9.65 -0.70 -4.99
N ASN A 17 10.27 0.44 -5.29
CA ASN A 17 9.59 1.55 -5.97
C ASN A 17 9.16 1.17 -7.39
N GLU A 18 10.01 0.46 -8.14
CA GLU A 18 9.65 -0.05 -9.46
C GLU A 18 8.48 -1.04 -9.40
N LEU A 19 8.43 -1.89 -8.37
CA LEU A 19 7.34 -2.84 -8.17
C LEU A 19 6.02 -2.11 -7.89
N VAL A 20 6.01 -1.16 -6.96
CA VAL A 20 4.82 -0.37 -6.58
C VAL A 20 4.23 0.35 -7.80
N VAL A 21 5.09 0.97 -8.61
CA VAL A 21 4.66 1.71 -9.81
C VAL A 21 4.22 0.75 -10.93
N LYS A 22 5.00 -0.31 -11.23
CA LYS A 22 4.67 -1.24 -12.31
C LYS A 22 3.44 -2.10 -12.01
N ALA A 23 3.16 -2.37 -10.74
CA ALA A 23 1.96 -3.08 -10.30
C ALA A 23 0.74 -2.16 -10.17
N ASP A 24 0.87 -0.87 -10.50
CA ASP A 24 -0.22 0.11 -10.45
C ASP A 24 -0.85 0.26 -9.05
N LEU A 25 -0.03 0.13 -8.01
CA LEU A 25 -0.49 0.18 -6.61
C LEU A 25 -0.61 1.61 -6.10
N ALA A 26 0.37 2.46 -6.43
CA ALA A 26 0.43 3.85 -6.01
C ALA A 26 1.32 4.69 -6.92
N GLU A 27 1.14 6.01 -6.86
CA GLU A 27 1.93 6.99 -7.60
C GLU A 27 2.32 8.18 -6.73
N ASN A 28 3.33 8.93 -7.16
CA ASN A 28 3.77 10.13 -6.47
C ASN A 28 2.69 11.22 -6.54
N SER A 29 2.45 11.90 -5.42
CA SER A 29 1.57 13.08 -5.42
C SER A 29 2.37 14.36 -5.70
N ALA A 30 1.67 15.47 -5.93
CA ALA A 30 2.29 16.80 -6.03
C ALA A 30 2.85 17.32 -4.69
N VAL A 31 2.44 16.73 -3.55
CA VAL A 31 2.88 17.13 -2.22
C VAL A 31 4.02 16.22 -1.77
N ARG A 32 5.15 16.82 -1.38
CA ARG A 32 6.30 16.07 -0.89
C ARG A 32 5.92 15.21 0.32
N GLY A 33 6.27 13.93 0.27
CA GLY A 33 5.97 12.97 1.33
C GLY A 33 4.58 12.35 1.25
N CYS A 34 3.77 12.73 0.26
CA CYS A 34 2.45 12.15 0.03
C CYS A 34 2.44 11.32 -1.27
N MET A 35 1.59 10.29 -1.29
CA MET A 35 1.37 9.40 -2.43
C MET A 35 -0.13 9.25 -2.69
N VAL A 36 -0.49 9.04 -3.95
CA VAL A 36 -1.85 8.67 -4.33
C VAL A 36 -1.90 7.15 -4.41
N ILE A 37 -2.71 6.53 -3.55
CA ILE A 37 -2.95 5.08 -3.59
C ILE A 37 -3.98 4.82 -4.70
N LYS A 38 -3.61 4.00 -5.67
CA LYS A 38 -4.47 3.68 -6.83
C LYS A 38 -5.52 2.62 -6.45
N PRO A 39 -6.58 2.42 -7.26
CA PRO A 39 -7.65 1.49 -6.92
C PRO A 39 -7.18 0.09 -6.55
N TYR A 40 -6.16 -0.44 -7.23
CA TYR A 40 -5.63 -1.77 -6.91
C TYR A 40 -4.92 -1.81 -5.54
N GLY A 41 -4.11 -0.80 -5.21
CA GLY A 41 -3.49 -0.67 -3.89
C GLY A 41 -4.51 -0.42 -2.79
N TYR A 42 -5.53 0.38 -3.07
CA TYR A 42 -6.59 0.72 -2.11
C TYR A 42 -7.45 -0.50 -1.77
N ALA A 43 -7.78 -1.35 -2.76
CA ALA A 43 -8.52 -2.58 -2.52
C ALA A 43 -7.77 -3.57 -1.60
N ILE A 44 -6.44 -3.60 -1.64
CA ILE A 44 -5.63 -4.40 -0.71
C ILE A 44 -5.77 -3.82 0.71
N TRP A 45 -5.66 -2.50 0.85
CA TRP A 45 -5.84 -1.81 2.11
C TRP A 45 -7.22 -2.04 2.72
N GLU A 46 -8.30 -1.92 1.94
CA GLU A 46 -9.67 -2.15 2.40
C GLU A 46 -9.85 -3.57 2.96
N LYS A 47 -9.26 -4.58 2.30
CA LYS A 47 -9.30 -5.97 2.79
C LYS A 47 -8.56 -6.15 4.11
N MET A 48 -7.37 -5.53 4.23
CA MET A 48 -6.60 -5.57 5.47
C MET A 48 -7.34 -4.87 6.61
N GLN A 49 -7.87 -3.67 6.34
CA GLN A 49 -8.62 -2.89 7.31
C GLN A 49 -9.85 -3.66 7.79
N ALA A 50 -10.64 -4.24 6.88
CA ALA A 50 -11.85 -4.98 7.22
C ALA A 50 -11.56 -6.20 8.12
N GLU A 51 -10.49 -6.94 7.81
CA GLU A 51 -10.13 -8.12 8.60
C GLU A 51 -9.63 -7.74 10.00
N LEU A 52 -8.79 -6.71 10.10
CA LEU A 52 -8.32 -6.22 11.40
C LEU A 52 -9.47 -5.64 12.23
N ASP A 53 -10.35 -4.85 11.63
CA ASP A 53 -11.54 -4.30 12.29
C ASP A 53 -12.45 -5.41 12.85
N ARG A 54 -12.66 -6.50 12.08
CA ARG A 54 -13.38 -7.69 12.55
C ARG A 54 -12.72 -8.28 13.80
N MET A 55 -11.41 -8.52 13.76
CA MET A 55 -10.65 -9.09 14.88
C MET A 55 -10.69 -8.21 16.14
N PHE A 56 -10.65 -6.89 16.00
CA PHE A 56 -10.77 -5.97 17.13
C PHE A 56 -12.17 -6.01 17.76
N LYS A 57 -13.21 -6.05 16.94
CA LYS A 57 -14.60 -6.15 17.43
C LYS A 57 -14.87 -7.46 18.16
N GLU A 58 -14.26 -8.56 17.72
CA GLU A 58 -14.37 -9.87 18.39
C GLU A 58 -13.80 -9.87 19.83
N THR A 59 -12.88 -8.96 20.12
CA THR A 59 -12.29 -8.78 21.46
C THR A 59 -12.99 -7.69 22.29
N GLY A 60 -14.12 -7.16 21.80
CA GLY A 60 -14.95 -6.18 22.50
C GLY A 60 -14.52 -4.72 22.31
N HIS A 61 -13.57 -4.44 21.41
CA HIS A 61 -13.15 -3.07 21.12
C HIS A 61 -14.18 -2.31 20.28
N GLN A 62 -14.19 -0.99 20.43
CA GLN A 62 -15.02 -0.07 19.66
C GLN A 62 -14.15 0.99 18.99
N ASN A 63 -14.46 1.30 17.73
CA ASN A 63 -13.76 2.35 17.00
C ASN A 63 -14.14 3.73 17.54
N ALA A 64 -13.16 4.63 17.59
CA ALA A 64 -13.33 6.03 17.89
C ALA A 64 -12.55 6.87 16.87
N TYR A 65 -12.94 8.13 16.67
CA TYR A 65 -12.29 9.06 15.76
C TYR A 65 -12.06 10.39 16.49
N PHE A 66 -10.80 10.83 16.49
CA PHE A 66 -10.35 12.05 17.16
C PHE A 66 -9.64 12.96 16.13
N PRO A 67 -9.63 14.29 16.34
CA PRO A 67 -8.78 15.22 15.59
C PRO A 67 -7.29 14.97 15.77
#